data_AF-A0AAW8QJT9-F1
#
_entry.id   AF-A0AAW8QJT9-F1
#
_cell.length_a   1.000
_cell.length_b   1.000
_cell.length_c   1.000
_cell.angle_alpha   90.00
_cell.angle_beta   90.00
_cell.angle_gamma   90.00
#
_symmetry.space_group_name_H-M   'P 1'
#
loop_
_entity.id
_entity.type
_entity.pdbx_description
1 polymer ?
#
loop_
_entity_poly.entity_id
_entity_poly.type
_entity_poly.pdbx_seq_one_letter_code
_entity_poly.pdbx_strand_id
1 'polypeptide(L)'
;MSEFKVGDKVVYRKQCSMIWRGVYTVDAVRSNGDVIERDCISPKEWLSKATPEEIAAGHRIDCETLDKPENHISPNCKVEDV
;
A
#
# COMPACT_ATOMS: atom_id res chain seq x y z
N MET A 1 14.80 -11.88 -17.96
CA MET A 1 14.23 -12.82 -16.98
C MET A 1 13.10 -12.10 -16.28
N SER A 2 11.88 -12.62 -16.33
CA SER A 2 10.71 -11.98 -15.72
C SER A 2 10.86 -11.96 -14.19
N GLU A 3 10.83 -10.77 -13.60
CA GLU A 3 11.13 -10.52 -12.18
C GLU A 3 10.01 -10.99 -11.22
N PHE A 4 8.82 -11.21 -11.77
CA PHE A 4 7.60 -11.63 -11.08
C PHE A 4 7.04 -12.93 -11.69
N LYS A 5 6.45 -13.79 -10.86
CA LYS A 5 5.76 -15.00 -11.27
C LYS A 5 4.29 -14.94 -10.85
N VAL A 6 3.45 -15.73 -11.52
CA VAL A 6 2.05 -15.92 -11.11
C VAL A 6 2.02 -16.51 -9.70
N GLY A 7 1.21 -15.92 -8.82
CA GLY A 7 1.11 -16.26 -7.41
C GLY A 7 2.05 -15.49 -6.48
N ASP A 8 2.99 -14.69 -7.00
CA ASP A 8 3.78 -13.80 -6.16
C ASP A 8 2.89 -12.74 -5.49
N LYS A 9 3.28 -12.32 -4.28
CA LYS A 9 2.65 -11.21 -3.59
C LYS A 9 3.46 -9.94 -3.83
N VAL A 10 2.79 -8.91 -4.32
CA VAL A 10 3.38 -7.62 -4.70
C VAL A 10 2.67 -6.46 -4.02
N VAL A 11 3.39 -5.36 -3.86
CA VAL A 11 2.91 -4.09 -3.28
C VAL A 11 3.28 -2.92 -4.19
N TYR A 12 2.44 -1.89 -4.23
CA TYR A 12 2.75 -0.67 -4.99
C TYR A 12 3.79 0.15 -4.27
N ARG A 13 4.91 0.45 -4.93
CA ARG A 13 6.01 1.25 -4.39
C ARG A 13 5.67 2.74 -4.33
N LYS A 14 5.01 3.26 -5.37
CA LYS A 14 4.92 4.72 -5.62
C LYS A 14 3.67 5.42 -5.07
N GLN A 15 2.66 4.68 -4.61
CA GLN A 15 1.42 5.28 -4.11
C GLN A 15 0.99 4.66 -2.79
N CYS A 16 1.05 5.46 -1.72
CA CYS A 16 0.36 5.21 -0.45
C CYS A 16 -1.05 5.82 -0.46
N SER A 17 -1.80 5.65 -1.56
CA SER A 17 -3.23 6.01 -1.53
C SER A 17 -3.98 4.94 -0.75
N MET A 18 -5.09 5.29 -0.07
CA MET A 18 -5.95 4.32 0.63
C MET A 18 -6.36 3.14 -0.25
N ILE A 19 -6.46 3.36 -1.56
CA ILE A 19 -6.84 2.35 -2.56
C ILE A 19 -5.71 1.33 -2.83
N TRP A 20 -4.44 1.75 -2.70
CA TRP A 20 -3.26 0.97 -3.13
C TRP A 20 -2.41 0.45 -1.95
N ARG A 21 -2.93 0.49 -0.72
CA ARG A 21 -2.26 0.00 0.50
C ARG A 21 -2.29 -1.54 0.67
N GLY A 22 -3.02 -2.27 -0.17
CA GLY A 22 -3.17 -3.72 -0.04
C GLY A 22 -1.97 -4.51 -0.57
N VAL A 23 -1.85 -5.76 -0.13
CA VAL A 23 -1.01 -6.77 -0.79
C VAL A 23 -1.80 -7.42 -1.91
N TYR A 24 -1.24 -7.41 -3.12
CA TYR A 24 -1.87 -7.97 -4.31
C TYR A 24 -1.19 -9.27 -4.70
N THR A 25 -1.96 -10.19 -5.27
CA THR A 25 -1.44 -11.45 -5.81
C THR A 25 -1.38 -11.33 -7.32
N VAL A 26 -0.24 -11.69 -7.90
CA VAL A 26 -0.04 -11.69 -9.34
C VAL A 26 -0.88 -12.79 -9.97
N ASP A 27 -1.80 -12.42 -10.84
CA ASP A 27 -2.65 -13.36 -11.58
C ASP A 27 -1.99 -13.77 -12.90
N ALA A 28 -1.38 -12.80 -13.60
CA ALA A 28 -0.63 -13.04 -14.83
C ALA A 28 0.51 -12.03 -15.02
N VAL A 29 1.49 -12.41 -15.84
CA VAL A 29 2.62 -11.54 -16.23
C VAL A 29 2.68 -11.48 -17.74
N ARG A 30 2.64 -10.28 -18.31
CA ARG A 30 2.76 -10.04 -19.75
C ARG A 30 4.20 -10.13 -20.22
N SER A 31 4.39 -10.33 -21.53
CA SER A 31 5.73 -10.45 -22.15
C SER A 31 6.61 -9.20 -22.01
N ASN A 32 6.01 -8.02 -21.80
CA ASN A 32 6.72 -6.76 -21.50
C ASN A 32 7.15 -6.65 -20.02
N GLY A 33 6.70 -7.59 -19.18
CA GLY A 33 6.95 -7.66 -17.74
C GLY A 33 5.86 -7.00 -16.90
N ASP A 34 4.81 -6.42 -17.50
CA ASP A 34 3.69 -5.86 -16.74
C ASP A 34 2.95 -6.98 -15.99
N VAL A 35 2.48 -6.63 -14.80
CA VAL A 35 1.81 -7.54 -13.89
C VAL A 35 0.31 -7.28 -13.98
N ILE A 36 -0.46 -8.35 -13.96
CA ILE A 36 -1.92 -8.30 -13.91
C ILE A 36 -2.34 -8.73 -12.50
N GLU A 37 -3.00 -7.84 -11.77
CA GLU A 37 -3.59 -8.11 -10.47
C GLU A 37 -5.05 -7.70 -10.44
N ARG A 38 -5.95 -8.55 -9.93
CA ARG A 38 -7.39 -8.23 -9.76
C ARG A 38 -8.00 -7.52 -10.99
N ASP A 39 -7.79 -8.09 -12.18
CA ASP A 39 -8.26 -7.56 -13.47
C ASP A 39 -7.64 -6.21 -13.93
N CYS A 40 -6.71 -5.66 -13.17
CA CYS A 40 -5.97 -4.44 -13.50
C CYS A 40 -4.57 -4.78 -14.03
N ILE A 41 -4.05 -3.95 -14.93
CA ILE A 41 -2.68 -4.06 -15.45
C ILE A 41 -1.85 -2.98 -14.78
N SER A 42 -0.80 -3.40 -14.07
CA SER A 42 0.14 -2.51 -13.42
C SER A 42 1.54 -2.64 -14.00
N PRO A 43 2.20 -1.50 -14.27
CA PRO A 43 3.57 -1.52 -14.76
C PRO A 43 4.50 -2.05 -13.67
N LYS A 44 5.41 -2.94 -14.06
CA LYS A 44 6.38 -3.56 -13.13
C LYS A 44 7.21 -2.57 -12.33
N GLU A 45 7.48 -1.39 -12.90
CA GLU A 45 8.26 -0.33 -12.27
C GLU A 45 7.55 0.27 -11.04
N TRP A 46 6.24 0.11 -10.95
CA TRP A 46 5.44 0.61 -9.83
C TRP A 46 5.27 -0.44 -8.74
N LEU A 47 5.66 -1.69 -9.00
CA LEU A 47 5.49 -2.82 -8.11
C LEU A 47 6.82 -3.25 -7.50
N SER A 48 6.76 -3.63 -6.22
CA SER A 48 7.83 -4.28 -5.50
C SER A 48 7.33 -5.60 -4.94
N LYS A 49 8.25 -6.55 -4.70
CA LYS A 49 7.91 -7.77 -3.95
C LYS A 49 7.48 -7.40 -2.54
N ALA A 50 6.37 -7.97 -2.09
CA ALA A 50 5.90 -7.79 -0.73
C ALA A 50 6.89 -8.44 0.25
N THR A 51 7.25 -7.72 1.31
CA THR A 51 8.03 -8.31 2.41
C THR A 51 7.17 -9.32 3.18
N PRO A 52 7.76 -10.33 3.83
CA PRO A 52 7.00 -11.30 4.63
C PRO A 52 6.16 -10.64 5.73
N GLU A 53 6.64 -9.53 6.29
CA GLU A 53 5.90 -8.72 7.26
C GLU A 53 4.66 -8.09 6.63
N GLU A 54 4.77 -7.46 5.46
CA GLU A 54 3.62 -6.90 4.73
C GLU A 54 2.61 -7.99 4.33
N ILE A 55 3.10 -9.18 3.95
CA ILE A 55 2.26 -10.34 3.62
C ILE A 55 1.47 -10.82 4.84
N ALA A 56 2.12 -10.93 6.00
CA ALA A 56 1.49 -11.34 7.25
C ALA A 56 0.48 -10.29 7.74
N ALA A 57 0.81 -9.01 7.58
CA ALA A 57 -0.08 -7.91 7.90
C ALA A 57 -1.26 -7.82 6.91
N GLY A 58 -1.09 -8.25 5.66
CA GLY A 58 -2.10 -8.14 4.60
C GLY A 58 -2.23 -6.74 3.99
N HIS A 59 -1.34 -5.83 4.36
CA HIS A 59 -1.30 -4.42 3.95
C HIS A 59 0.13 -3.87 4.06
N ARG A 60 0.40 -2.81 3.31
CA ARG A 60 1.71 -2.16 3.23
C ARG A 60 2.00 -1.42 4.53
N ILE A 61 3.02 -1.88 5.28
CA ILE A 61 3.40 -1.37 6.61
C ILE A 61 4.07 0.01 6.49
N ASP A 62 4.89 0.22 5.46
CA ASP A 62 5.65 1.47 5.25
C ASP A 62 4.75 2.68 4.90
N CYS A 63 3.47 2.47 4.62
CA CYS A 63 2.54 3.56 4.33
C CYS A 63 1.94 4.21 5.59
N GLU A 64 2.29 3.79 6.81
CA GLU A 64 1.83 4.41 8.06
C GLU A 64 2.48 5.78 8.30
N THR A 65 2.13 6.75 7.45
CA THR A 65 2.37 8.15 7.75
C THR A 65 1.33 8.60 8.78
N LEU A 66 1.75 8.57 10.03
CA LEU A 66 1.48 9.63 10.99
C LEU A 66 -0.02 9.83 11.33
N ASP A 67 -0.65 8.84 11.98
CA ASP A 67 -1.71 9.16 12.93
C ASP A 67 -1.05 9.84 14.14
N LYS A 68 -0.61 11.09 13.95
CA LYS A 68 -0.54 12.00 15.08
C LYS A 68 -2.01 12.20 15.44
N PRO A 69 -2.47 11.84 16.65
CA PRO A 69 -3.74 12.38 17.09
C PRO A 69 -3.59 13.89 16.99
N GLU A 70 -4.34 14.51 16.08
CA GLU A 70 -4.46 15.95 16.02
C GLU A 70 -4.98 16.37 17.39
N ASN A 71 -4.06 16.81 18.25
CA ASN A 71 -4.38 17.31 19.56
C ASN A 71 -5.08 18.65 19.33
N HIS A 72 -6.37 18.60 18.99
CA HIS A 72 -7.27 19.73 18.78
C HIS A 72 -7.59 20.49 20.08
N ILE A 73 -6.70 20.46 21.07
CA ILE A 73 -6.79 21.36 22.22
C ILE A 73 -6.15 22.67 21.79
N SER A 74 -6.95 23.50 21.11
CA SER A 74 -6.64 24.93 21.00
C SER A 74 -6.44 25.47 22.42
N PRO A 75 -5.30 26.10 22.76
CA PRO A 75 -5.05 26.65 24.10
C PRO A 75 -5.97 27.83 24.48
N ASN A 76 -6.94 28.17 23.62
CA ASN A 76 -7.91 29.24 23.84
C ASN A 76 -9.35 28.74 24.07
N CYS A 77 -9.58 27.44 24.22
CA CYS A 77 -10.89 26.95 24.66
C CYS A 77 -11.05 27.21 26.16
N LYS A 78 -11.42 28.45 26.50
CA LYS A 78 -12.00 28.75 27.81
C LYS A 78 -13.35 28.02 27.84
N VAL A 79 -13.39 26.90 28.54
CA VAL A 79 -14.64 26.32 29.03
C VAL A 79 -15.20 27.35 30.01
N GLU A 80 -16.20 28.09 29.58
CA GLU A 80 -17.05 28.84 30.50
C GLU A 80 -17.87 27.79 31.26
N ASP A 81 -17.57 27.66 32.56
CA ASP A 81 -18.33 26.86 33.51
C ASP A 81 -19.72 27.52 33.64
N VAL A 82 -20.77 26.78 33.24
CA VAL A 82 -22.19 27.17 33.39
C VAL A 82 -22.78 26.63 34.67
#